data_AF-A0A8H4UWK5-F1
#
_entry.id   AF-A0A8H4UWK5-F1
#
_cell.length_a   1.000
_cell.length_b   1.000
_cell.length_c   1.000
_cell.angle_alpha   90.00
_cell.angle_beta   90.00
_cell.angle_gamma   90.00
#
_symmetry.space_group_name_H-M   'P 1'
#
loop_
_entity.id
_entity.type
_entity.pdbx_description
1 polymer ?
#
loop_
_entity_poly.entity_id
_entity_poly.type
_entity_poly.pdbx_seq_one_letter_code
_entity_poly.pdbx_strand_id
1 'polypeptide(L)'
;MKSFILICMASAVSASNFWRLPCKSRTAAARIDPIMTPGEPNSHLHTVFGSGGFSSNATPEDLLQSDCTSCAVTQDRSAYWTAPLMFMYPNGSTTMVNQDGGMLVYYFVYGSDPQPFPQGFRMVAGDQYLRNFAGPVPDPPTSDWSVNDKTQFSLSQEA
;
A
#
# COMPACT_ATOMS: atom_id res chain seq x y z
N MET A 1 48.37 -40.91 3.74
CA MET A 1 47.51 -39.73 3.97
C MET A 1 46.30 -39.85 3.08
N LYS A 2 45.08 -40.00 3.63
CA LYS A 2 43.83 -40.08 2.85
C LYS A 2 43.18 -38.70 2.86
N SER A 3 43.18 -38.04 1.69
CA SER A 3 42.55 -36.74 1.52
C SER A 3 41.03 -36.94 1.34
N PHE A 4 40.22 -36.35 2.20
CA PHE A 4 38.77 -36.28 2.04
C PHE A 4 38.42 -34.98 1.33
N ILE A 5 37.86 -35.08 0.12
CA ILE A 5 37.29 -33.94 -0.61
C ILE A 5 35.85 -33.76 -0.11
N LEU A 6 35.60 -32.63 0.54
CA LEU A 6 34.25 -32.22 0.96
C LEU A 6 33.54 -31.61 -0.26
N ILE A 7 32.66 -32.38 -0.90
CA ILE A 7 31.79 -31.87 -1.98
C ILE A 7 30.62 -31.13 -1.30
N CYS A 8 30.64 -29.80 -1.37
CA CYS A 8 29.52 -28.97 -0.95
C CYS A 8 28.44 -29.03 -2.03
N MET A 9 27.37 -29.78 -1.78
CA MET A 9 26.18 -29.77 -2.63
C MET A 9 25.54 -28.39 -2.53
N ALA A 10 25.74 -27.55 -3.55
CA ALA A 10 25.01 -26.30 -3.69
C ALA A 10 23.57 -26.65 -4.10
N SER A 11 22.66 -26.66 -3.12
CA SER A 11 21.23 -26.72 -3.39
C SER A 11 20.87 -25.52 -4.26
N ALA A 12 20.34 -25.77 -5.46
CA ALA A 12 19.75 -24.72 -6.27
C ALA A 12 18.48 -24.22 -5.56
N VAL A 13 18.60 -23.16 -4.78
CA VAL A 13 17.46 -22.47 -4.22
C VAL A 13 16.81 -21.71 -5.38
N SER A 14 15.65 -22.18 -5.83
CA SER A 14 14.81 -21.38 -6.72
C SER A 14 14.46 -20.08 -5.99
N ALA A 15 15.02 -18.96 -6.44
CA ALA A 15 14.63 -17.65 -5.94
C ALA A 15 13.18 -17.40 -6.36
N SER A 16 12.30 -17.26 -5.38
CA SER A 16 10.94 -16.79 -5.61
C SER A 16 10.97 -15.28 -5.91
N ASN A 17 10.36 -14.85 -7.01
CA ASN A 17 10.30 -13.45 -7.45
C ASN A 17 9.33 -12.61 -6.60
N PHE A 18 9.60 -12.52 -5.30
CA PHE A 18 8.92 -11.59 -4.41
C PHE A 18 9.89 -11.05 -3.36
N TRP A 19 9.62 -9.85 -2.89
CA TRP A 19 10.39 -9.22 -1.81
C TRP A 19 9.44 -8.75 -0.72
N ARG A 20 9.91 -8.76 0.54
CA ARG A 20 9.13 -8.31 1.68
C ARG A 20 9.88 -7.24 2.46
N LEU A 21 9.21 -6.14 2.74
CA LEU A 21 9.75 -5.03 3.51
C LEU A 21 9.06 -4.91 4.87
N PRO A 22 9.72 -5.28 5.97
CA PRO A 22 9.19 -5.01 7.28
C PRO A 22 9.38 -3.53 7.64
N CYS A 23 8.29 -2.86 7.99
CA CYS A 23 8.28 -1.54 8.62
C CYS A 23 7.90 -1.71 10.08
N LYS A 24 8.82 -1.40 10.99
CA LYS A 24 8.79 -1.87 12.39
C LYS A 24 7.85 -1.06 13.28
N SER A 25 7.50 0.14 12.86
CA SER A 25 6.62 1.05 13.59
C SER A 25 5.85 1.94 12.61
N ARG A 26 4.76 2.54 13.09
CA ARG A 26 4.11 3.63 12.36
C ARG A 26 4.98 4.89 12.37
N THR A 27 4.90 5.65 11.29
CA THR A 27 5.45 7.00 11.17
C THR A 27 4.47 8.02 11.74
N ALA A 28 3.17 7.85 11.50
CA ALA A 28 2.13 8.75 11.99
C ALA A 28 0.78 8.03 12.14
N ALA A 29 -0.16 8.66 12.86
CA ALA A 29 -1.58 8.34 12.84
C ALA A 29 -2.36 9.66 12.77
N ALA A 30 -2.91 10.00 11.61
CA ALA A 30 -3.50 11.31 11.35
C ALA A 30 -4.53 11.28 10.21
N ARG A 31 -5.40 12.29 10.15
CA ARG A 31 -6.38 12.49 9.06
C ARG A 31 -5.69 13.14 7.85
N ILE A 32 -4.77 12.42 7.24
CA ILE A 32 -3.90 12.94 6.18
C ILE A 32 -3.95 11.99 4.99
N ASP A 33 -4.27 12.54 3.82
CA ASP A 33 -4.19 11.83 2.54
C ASP A 33 -3.75 12.81 1.42
N PRO A 34 -2.48 12.75 0.96
CA PRO A 34 -1.97 13.65 -0.08
C PRO A 34 -2.47 13.32 -1.49
N ILE A 35 -3.25 12.24 -1.66
CA ILE A 35 -3.88 11.85 -2.93
C ILE A 35 -5.35 12.30 -2.92
N MET A 36 -6.11 12.02 -1.85
CA MET A 36 -7.55 12.28 -1.77
C MET A 36 -7.91 13.71 -1.35
N THR A 37 -7.21 14.28 -0.37
CA THR A 37 -7.50 15.63 0.15
C THR A 37 -6.20 16.42 0.38
N PRO A 38 -5.48 16.79 -0.68
CA PRO A 38 -4.18 17.43 -0.55
C PRO A 38 -4.26 18.76 0.21
N GLY A 39 -3.46 18.91 1.27
CA GLY A 39 -3.39 20.09 2.12
C GLY A 39 -4.50 20.20 3.19
N GLU A 40 -5.52 19.35 3.14
CA GLU A 40 -6.70 19.42 4.00
C GLU A 40 -6.86 18.16 4.87
N PRO A 41 -7.56 18.24 6.02
CA PRO A 41 -7.88 17.06 6.81
C PRO A 41 -8.75 16.05 6.04
N ASN A 42 -8.26 14.82 5.90
CA ASN A 42 -9.01 13.73 5.25
C ASN A 42 -10.29 13.38 6.04
N SER A 43 -11.29 12.80 5.37
CA SER A 43 -12.57 12.40 5.99
C SER A 43 -12.40 11.36 7.11
N HIS A 44 -11.32 10.57 7.08
CA HIS A 44 -11.03 9.53 8.05
C HIS A 44 -9.54 9.51 8.47
N LEU A 45 -9.26 8.76 9.53
CA LEU A 45 -7.92 8.60 10.10
C LEU A 45 -7.12 7.56 9.31
N HIS A 46 -5.83 7.77 9.17
CA HIS A 46 -4.87 6.82 8.62
C HIS A 46 -3.78 6.49 9.64
N THR A 47 -3.40 5.22 9.73
CA THR A 47 -2.08 4.82 10.22
C THR A 47 -1.11 4.82 9.05
N VAL A 48 0.03 5.48 9.21
CA VAL A 48 1.05 5.67 8.17
C VAL A 48 2.35 4.95 8.55
N PHE A 49 3.03 4.37 7.56
CA PHE A 49 4.33 3.72 7.64
C PHE A 49 5.25 4.23 6.52
N GLY A 50 6.56 4.06 6.69
CA GLY A 50 7.55 4.41 5.67
C GLY A 50 8.17 5.79 5.90
N SER A 51 8.35 6.55 4.81
CA SER A 51 9.10 7.81 4.81
C SER A 51 8.60 8.82 5.84
N GLY A 52 9.54 9.47 6.53
CA GLY A 52 9.26 10.61 7.41
C GLY A 52 8.87 11.89 6.67
N GLY A 53 9.02 11.92 5.34
CA GLY A 53 8.58 13.02 4.48
C GLY A 53 7.08 13.02 4.19
N PHE A 54 6.32 12.07 4.76
CA PHE A 54 4.86 12.03 4.57
C PHE A 54 4.17 13.22 5.22
N SER A 55 3.33 13.92 4.46
CA SER A 55 2.59 15.11 4.87
C SER A 55 1.27 15.20 4.07
N SER A 56 0.42 16.18 4.41
CA SER A 56 -0.85 16.42 3.70
C SER A 56 -0.70 16.85 2.25
N ASN A 57 0.48 17.30 1.83
CA ASN A 57 0.75 17.73 0.47
C ASN A 57 2.01 17.07 -0.12
N ALA A 58 2.43 15.92 0.44
CA ALA A 58 3.67 15.27 0.06
C ALA A 58 3.76 15.00 -1.46
N THR A 59 4.91 15.36 -2.00
CA THR A 59 5.35 15.07 -3.36
C THR A 59 6.29 13.86 -3.37
N PRO A 60 6.54 13.24 -4.54
CA PRO A 60 7.58 12.23 -4.66
C PRO A 60 8.94 12.70 -4.12
N GLU A 61 9.26 13.98 -4.35
CA GLU A 61 10.51 14.59 -3.90
C GLU A 61 10.58 14.68 -2.37
N ASP A 62 9.49 15.11 -1.71
CA ASP A 62 9.43 15.18 -0.23
C ASP A 62 9.67 13.80 0.40
N LEU A 63 9.07 12.75 -0.18
CA LEU A 63 9.25 11.39 0.30
C LEU A 63 10.71 10.94 0.14
N LEU A 64 11.28 11.11 -1.06
CA LEU A 64 12.65 10.68 -1.39
C LEU A 64 13.74 11.44 -0.62
N GLN A 65 13.51 12.73 -0.33
CA GLN A 65 14.45 13.58 0.41
C GLN A 65 14.40 13.37 1.93
N SER A 66 13.45 12.58 2.43
CA SER A 66 13.38 12.29 3.86
C SER A 66 14.65 11.63 4.38
N ASP A 67 15.06 12.03 5.58
CA ASP A 67 16.20 11.48 6.30
C ASP A 67 15.88 10.15 7.00
N CYS A 68 14.60 9.86 7.22
CA CYS A 68 14.15 8.68 7.96
C CYS A 68 13.04 7.89 7.26
N THR A 69 12.92 6.61 7.65
CA THR A 69 11.83 5.71 7.25
C THR A 69 11.59 4.73 8.39
N SER A 70 10.34 4.30 8.59
CA SER A 70 10.04 3.25 9.56
C SER A 70 10.35 1.83 9.05
N CYS A 71 10.78 1.72 7.80
CA CYS A 71 11.09 0.47 7.12
C CYS A 71 12.53 -0.01 7.30
N ALA A 72 12.74 -1.33 7.24
CA ALA A 72 14.06 -1.93 7.51
C ALA A 72 15.12 -1.61 6.45
N VAL A 73 14.69 -1.45 5.19
CA VAL A 73 15.56 -0.95 4.11
C VAL A 73 15.46 0.56 4.09
N THR A 74 16.53 1.24 4.49
CA THR A 74 16.52 2.69 4.69
C THR A 74 16.44 3.47 3.38
N GLN A 75 16.81 2.86 2.25
CA GLN A 75 16.64 3.43 0.92
C GLN A 75 15.17 3.42 0.47
N ASP A 76 14.30 2.63 1.10
CA ASP A 76 12.88 2.67 0.82
C ASP A 76 12.25 3.90 1.52
N ARG A 77 11.82 4.83 0.67
CA ARG A 77 11.16 6.08 1.05
C ARG A 77 9.69 6.09 0.60
N SER A 78 9.10 4.93 0.35
CA SER A 78 7.67 4.84 0.08
C SER A 78 6.87 5.25 1.32
N ALA A 79 5.64 5.73 1.11
CA ALA A 79 4.66 5.92 2.17
C ALA A 79 3.52 4.93 1.98
N TYR A 80 3.12 4.27 3.07
CA TYR A 80 2.03 3.31 3.08
C TYR A 80 1.06 3.69 4.17
N TRP A 81 -0.24 3.68 3.89
CA TRP A 81 -1.23 4.00 4.90
C TRP A 81 -2.49 3.15 4.77
N THR A 82 -3.11 2.89 5.92
CA THR A 82 -4.33 2.10 6.05
C THR A 82 -5.26 2.75 7.07
N ALA A 83 -6.55 2.45 6.98
CA ALA A 83 -7.48 2.77 8.05
C ALA A 83 -7.04 2.04 9.35
N PRO A 84 -6.93 2.74 10.49
CA PRO A 84 -6.68 2.12 11.76
C PRO A 84 -7.92 1.41 12.29
N LEU A 85 -7.70 0.36 13.09
CA LEU A 85 -8.77 -0.22 13.88
C LEU A 85 -9.21 0.75 14.99
N MET A 86 -10.50 1.08 15.01
CA MET A 86 -11.12 1.94 16.02
C MET A 86 -11.99 1.08 16.95
N PHE A 87 -11.87 1.30 18.26
CA PHE A 87 -12.79 0.74 19.24
C PHE A 87 -13.88 1.75 19.56
N MET A 88 -15.15 1.31 19.54
CA MET A 88 -16.31 2.13 19.90
C MET A 88 -16.87 1.67 21.25
N TYR A 89 -16.91 2.59 22.22
CA TYR A 89 -17.48 2.35 23.54
C TYR A 89 -19.02 2.38 23.48
N PRO A 90 -19.73 1.76 24.46
CA PRO A 90 -21.19 1.80 24.53
C PRO A 90 -21.80 3.20 24.62
N ASN A 91 -21.04 4.21 25.06
CA ASN A 91 -21.47 5.61 25.09
C ASN A 91 -21.31 6.33 23.74
N GLY A 92 -20.86 5.63 22.69
CA GLY A 92 -20.64 6.18 21.35
C GLY A 92 -19.29 6.85 21.12
N SER A 93 -18.43 7.01 22.15
CA SER A 93 -17.09 7.53 21.94
C SER A 93 -16.20 6.49 21.24
N THR A 94 -15.21 6.95 20.49
CA THR A 94 -14.26 6.08 19.79
C THR A 94 -12.84 6.36 20.23
N THR A 95 -12.00 5.33 20.21
CA THR A 95 -10.55 5.46 20.39
C THR A 95 -9.83 4.57 19.39
N MET A 96 -8.64 4.97 18.96
CA MET A 96 -7.79 4.12 18.14
C MET A 96 -7.28 2.96 18.99
N VAL A 97 -7.41 1.73 18.49
CA VAL A 97 -6.80 0.56 19.14
C VAL A 97 -5.28 0.72 19.06
N ASN A 98 -4.59 0.48 20.18
CA ASN A 98 -3.13 0.56 20.18
C ASN A 98 -2.55 -0.46 19.19
N GLN A 99 -1.72 0.02 18.27
CA GLN A 99 -1.06 -0.80 17.26
C GLN A 99 0.37 -1.06 17.72
N ASP A 100 0.58 -2.24 18.29
CA ASP A 100 1.91 -2.73 18.66
C ASP A 100 2.51 -3.52 17.51
N GLY A 101 3.66 -3.08 17.02
CA GLY A 101 4.35 -3.65 15.88
C GLY A 101 4.27 -2.74 14.65
N GLY A 102 4.21 -3.35 13.48
CA GLY A 102 4.33 -2.63 12.23
C GLY A 102 3.68 -3.35 11.06
N MET A 103 4.08 -2.98 9.86
CA MET A 103 3.51 -3.47 8.61
C MET A 103 4.56 -4.28 7.85
N LEU A 104 4.11 -5.30 7.11
CA LEU A 104 4.96 -6.05 6.18
C LEU A 104 4.44 -5.83 4.77
N VAL A 105 5.22 -5.13 3.95
CA VAL A 105 4.89 -4.91 2.53
C VAL A 105 5.36 -6.11 1.73
N TYR A 106 4.52 -6.55 0.80
CA TYR A 106 4.85 -7.60 -0.15
C TYR A 106 4.84 -7.04 -1.56
N TYR A 107 5.94 -7.24 -2.29
CA TYR A 107 6.01 -6.94 -3.71
C TYR A 107 6.14 -8.25 -4.47
N PHE A 108 5.16 -8.52 -5.31
CA PHE A 108 5.15 -9.65 -6.20
C PHE A 108 5.42 -9.15 -7.61
N VAL A 109 6.35 -9.82 -8.31
CA VAL A 109 6.59 -9.53 -9.71
C VAL A 109 5.75 -10.48 -10.54
N TYR A 110 4.78 -9.91 -11.26
CA TYR A 110 3.96 -10.63 -12.23
C TYR A 110 4.39 -10.26 -13.65
N GLY A 111 4.39 -11.23 -14.56
CA GLY A 111 4.87 -11.04 -15.93
C GLY A 111 6.40 -11.12 -16.07
N SER A 112 6.88 -10.88 -17.29
CA SER A 112 8.31 -11.04 -17.64
C SER A 112 9.09 -9.73 -17.71
N ASP A 113 8.41 -8.58 -17.82
CA ASP A 113 9.04 -7.26 -18.01
C ASP A 113 8.19 -6.14 -17.41
N PRO A 114 8.14 -6.01 -16.07
CA PRO A 114 7.37 -4.96 -15.42
C PRO A 114 8.00 -3.58 -15.68
N GLN A 115 7.18 -2.61 -16.08
CA GLN A 115 7.61 -1.23 -16.27
C GLN A 115 7.20 -0.37 -15.07
N PRO A 116 8.06 0.54 -14.58
CA PRO A 116 7.70 1.43 -13.49
C PRO A 116 6.65 2.45 -13.95
N PHE A 117 5.76 2.84 -13.04
CA PHE A 117 4.87 3.98 -13.28
C PHE A 117 5.70 5.26 -13.47
N PRO A 118 5.24 6.21 -14.31
CA PRO A 118 5.87 7.52 -14.42
C PRO A 118 5.96 8.23 -13.06
N GLN A 119 7.03 9.00 -12.83
CA GLN A 119 7.16 9.77 -11.60
C GLN A 119 6.01 10.76 -11.45
N GLY A 120 5.44 10.83 -10.25
CA GLY A 120 4.28 11.67 -9.95
C GLY A 120 2.94 11.11 -10.45
N PHE A 121 2.92 9.90 -11.03
CA PHE A 121 1.66 9.23 -11.35
C PHE A 121 0.82 9.04 -10.09
N ARG A 122 -0.43 9.47 -10.14
CA ARG A 122 -1.43 9.33 -9.08
C ARG A 122 -2.69 8.74 -9.68
N MET A 123 -3.26 7.78 -8.99
CA MET A 123 -4.49 7.11 -9.40
C MET A 123 -5.37 6.92 -8.18
N VAL A 124 -6.66 7.17 -8.37
CA VAL A 124 -7.73 6.78 -7.44
C VAL A 124 -8.62 5.85 -8.24
N ALA A 125 -8.98 4.71 -7.65
CA ALA A 125 -9.96 3.79 -8.21
C ALA A 125 -11.26 3.93 -7.43
N GLY A 126 -12.40 3.88 -8.13
CA GLY A 126 -13.73 4.02 -7.52
C GLY A 126 -14.14 5.45 -7.19
N ASP A 127 -15.40 5.56 -6.76
CA ASP A 127 -15.99 6.76 -6.18
C ASP A 127 -16.43 6.49 -4.72
N GLN A 128 -15.71 7.05 -3.76
CA GLN A 128 -16.01 6.92 -2.33
C GLN A 128 -17.36 7.55 -1.91
N TYR A 129 -17.94 8.41 -2.75
CA TYR A 129 -19.23 9.04 -2.53
C TYR A 129 -20.39 8.24 -3.13
N LEU A 130 -20.10 7.15 -3.84
CA LEU A 130 -21.13 6.29 -4.38
C LEU A 130 -22.01 5.74 -3.26
N ARG A 131 -23.33 5.82 -3.45
CA ARG A 131 -24.34 5.23 -2.56
C ARG A 131 -25.35 4.36 -3.30
N ASN A 132 -25.33 4.39 -4.63
CA ASN A 132 -26.22 3.62 -5.48
C ASN A 132 -25.41 3.00 -6.62
N PHE A 133 -25.29 1.68 -6.57
CA PHE A 133 -24.60 0.90 -7.57
C PHE A 133 -25.55 0.57 -8.72
N ALA A 134 -25.13 0.87 -9.96
CA ALA A 134 -25.94 0.66 -11.16
C ALA A 134 -25.55 -0.60 -11.96
N GLY A 135 -24.51 -1.32 -11.52
CA GLY A 135 -24.01 -2.52 -12.19
C GLY A 135 -24.76 -3.80 -11.82
N PRO A 136 -24.40 -4.92 -12.47
CA PRO A 136 -24.95 -6.24 -12.15
C PRO A 136 -24.54 -6.71 -10.75
N VAL A 137 -25.46 -7.35 -10.02
CA VAL A 137 -25.19 -7.97 -8.72
C VAL A 137 -25.51 -9.47 -8.82
N PRO A 138 -24.52 -10.37 -8.62
CA PRO A 138 -23.12 -10.11 -8.27
C PRO A 138 -22.30 -9.51 -9.43
N ASP A 139 -21.24 -8.76 -9.10
CA ASP A 139 -20.28 -8.25 -10.08
C ASP A 139 -19.64 -9.43 -10.84
N PRO A 140 -19.69 -9.45 -12.19
CA PRO A 140 -19.07 -10.48 -12.99
C PRO A 140 -17.54 -10.49 -12.79
N PRO A 141 -16.89 -11.66 -12.96
CA PRO A 141 -15.43 -11.75 -12.92
C PRO A 141 -14.79 -10.74 -13.88
N THR A 142 -13.71 -10.09 -13.44
CA THR A 142 -12.96 -9.11 -14.26
C THR A 142 -12.44 -9.68 -15.58
N SER A 143 -12.30 -11.01 -15.70
CA SER A 143 -11.98 -11.71 -16.94
C SER A 143 -13.05 -11.58 -18.02
N ASP A 144 -14.30 -11.37 -17.61
CA ASP A 144 -15.48 -11.36 -18.47
C ASP A 144 -15.93 -9.93 -18.81
N TRP A 145 -15.25 -8.92 -18.25
CA TRP A 145 -15.54 -7.50 -18.47
C TRP A 145 -15.38 -7.09 -19.93
N SER A 146 -16.48 -6.56 -20.47
CA SER A 146 -16.56 -5.98 -21.80
C SER A 146 -15.93 -4.58 -21.85
N VAL A 147 -15.94 -3.96 -23.03
CA VAL A 147 -15.47 -2.56 -23.20
C VAL A 147 -16.35 -1.58 -22.40
N ASN A 148 -17.64 -1.90 -22.21
CA ASN A 148 -18.56 -1.04 -21.46
C ASN A 148 -18.27 -1.05 -19.97
N ASP A 149 -17.74 -2.15 -19.44
CA ASP A 149 -17.36 -2.30 -18.03
C ASP A 149 -16.03 -1.60 -17.71
N LYS A 150 -15.29 -1.21 -18.76
CA LYS A 150 -13.97 -0.55 -18.67
C LYS A 150 -14.04 0.96 -18.93
N THR A 151 -15.24 1.53 -19.02
CA THR A 151 -15.39 2.98 -19.09
C THR A 151 -15.04 3.61 -17.74
N GLN A 152 -14.61 4.88 -17.73
CA GLN A 152 -14.32 5.56 -16.47
C GLN A 152 -15.53 5.62 -15.53
N PHE A 153 -16.74 5.73 -16.09
CA PHE A 153 -17.96 5.66 -15.30
C PHE A 153 -18.13 4.30 -14.64
N SER A 154 -18.01 3.20 -15.40
CA SER A 154 -18.15 1.85 -14.84
C SER A 154 -17.04 1.56 -13.82
N LEU A 155 -15.78 1.88 -14.12
CA LEU A 155 -14.66 1.69 -13.19
C LEU A 155 -14.78 2.53 -11.91
N SER A 156 -15.54 3.63 -11.92
CA SER A 156 -15.82 4.40 -10.69
C SER A 156 -16.84 3.69 -9.78
N GLN A 157 -17.56 2.69 -10.28
CA GLN A 157 -18.53 1.91 -9.51
C GLN A 157 -17.94 0.64 -8.90
N GLU A 158 -16.88 0.09 -9.51
CA GLU A 158 -16.40 -1.29 -9.30
C GLU A 158 -15.05 -1.39 -8.55
N ALA A 159 -14.85 -0.59 -7.48
CA ALA A 159 -13.59 -0.56 -6.71
C ALA A 159 -13.74 -0.89 -5.23
#